data_AF-A0A1Q3RXI2-F1
#
_entry.id   AF-A0A1Q3RXI2-F1
#
_cell.length_a   1.000
_cell.length_b   1.000
_cell.length_c   1.000
_cell.angle_alpha   90.00
_cell.angle_beta   90.00
_cell.angle_gamma   90.00
#
_symmetry.space_group_name_H-M   'P 1'
#
loop_
_entity.id
_entity.type
_entity.pdbx_description
1 polymer ?
#
loop_
_entity_poly.entity_id
_entity_poly.type
_entity_poly.pdbx_seq_one_letter_code
_entity_poly.pdbx_strand_id
1 'polypeptide(L)'
;MSMKKVLLGLIAITLLTLGSCDKKDWNEDQNSQSKTNTTLGQRLPDGSTQLENPYSVTNMLRAYADLLTEGDIDRAKEMSGITTTHYYVKFMPQNEDMMDLLKQDSTIVMYTFPLDVAFPEGYDLDSYRDEGVAEDQPGYRYASIPVNKPMPEVEHQILDELFIPDEEKIADIKEGNPPTPVVLHGITPEELVERSLVLTGNDHEEENIGVAARSSWRPAGRITMYDDKLGTIGVEGLKVCARRWFTTHTGFVDANGYYSCDGTFKRPANYSYDYERYDFQIRKGWLFSTAKLDGPKKTGNWDVHHVATSIHSYYSTIFRAAHHYYYKNILGLRRPPQNGFWKTQLKIKAVNETNSDYDGNASPARRFLGLGSHIHIFNPQNPRYRTYATTIHELGHASHWSMSSGSNFKNSDKIVVETWARGVEWSLTRMVYTDYESSYNRLRYTGMVQDAIDGFKTRSCTWYFTDANPWNVLPKSYQDKVSGYTIRQIEDALQNQKTWDAWKNSIITKFNNPTESNLEATFSFWNMQ
;
A
#
# COMPACT_ATOMS: atom_id res chain seq x y z
N MET A 1 11.02 44.92 -31.35
CA MET A 1 10.86 45.55 -30.02
C MET A 1 10.47 44.43 -29.05
N SER A 2 11.42 44.06 -28.17
CA SER A 2 11.39 43.16 -26.97
C SER A 2 10.55 41.87 -27.03
N MET A 3 11.06 40.63 -27.11
CA MET A 3 12.14 39.89 -26.41
C MET A 3 11.82 39.45 -24.96
N LYS A 4 11.44 38.16 -24.86
CA LYS A 4 11.57 37.15 -23.78
C LYS A 4 12.00 37.63 -22.38
N LYS A 5 11.24 37.22 -21.35
CA LYS A 5 11.79 36.81 -20.04
C LYS A 5 11.02 35.63 -19.45
N VAL A 6 11.66 34.46 -19.53
CA VAL A 6 11.41 33.27 -18.71
C VAL A 6 12.02 33.56 -17.34
N LEU A 7 11.25 33.39 -16.27
CA LEU A 7 11.74 33.50 -14.89
C LEU A 7 12.20 32.12 -14.42
N LEU A 8 13.49 31.83 -14.56
CA LEU A 8 14.16 30.75 -13.85
C LEU A 8 14.39 31.20 -12.39
N GLY A 9 13.67 30.59 -11.46
CA GLY A 9 13.96 30.70 -10.04
C GLY A 9 15.10 29.77 -9.66
N LEU A 10 16.25 30.36 -9.32
CA LEU A 10 17.39 29.69 -8.70
C LEU A 10 16.98 29.12 -7.34
N ILE A 11 16.91 27.79 -7.21
CA ILE A 11 16.90 27.12 -5.91
C ILE A 11 18.34 27.07 -5.42
N ALA A 12 18.68 27.99 -4.51
CA ALA A 12 19.91 27.94 -3.76
C ALA A 12 19.83 26.79 -2.74
N ILE A 13 20.63 25.74 -2.95
CA ILE A 13 20.82 24.65 -1.99
C ILE A 13 21.72 25.18 -0.87
N THR A 14 21.12 25.69 0.20
CA THR A 14 21.81 25.96 1.46
C THR A 14 21.88 24.65 2.26
N LEU A 15 23.08 24.03 2.28
CA LEU A 15 23.43 22.98 3.23
C LEU A 15 23.36 23.55 4.66
N LEU A 16 22.25 23.30 5.34
CA LEU A 16 22.12 23.50 6.78
C LEU A 16 22.50 22.19 7.49
N THR A 17 23.73 22.15 7.99
CA THR A 17 24.18 21.12 8.93
C THR A 17 23.51 21.35 10.29
N LEU A 18 22.43 20.60 10.56
CA LEU A 18 21.86 20.49 11.90
C LEU A 18 22.32 19.17 12.52
N GLY A 19 23.23 19.29 13.49
CA GLY A 19 23.65 18.18 14.33
C GLY A 19 22.59 17.82 15.37
N SER A 20 22.32 16.52 15.50
CA SER A 20 21.81 15.87 16.71
C SER A 20 22.22 14.40 16.69
N CYS A 21 22.97 13.97 17.71
CA CYS A 21 23.32 12.58 18.05
C CYS A 21 22.04 11.75 18.28
N ASP A 22 21.95 10.43 18.03
CA ASP A 22 22.98 9.40 17.87
C ASP A 22 22.89 8.72 16.49
N LYS A 23 24.03 8.65 15.80
CA LYS A 23 24.21 7.90 14.55
C LYS A 23 24.86 6.55 14.85
N LYS A 24 24.18 5.46 14.51
CA LYS A 24 24.84 4.27 13.95
C LYS A 24 24.54 4.28 12.46
N ASP A 25 25.40 4.97 11.72
CA ASP A 25 25.44 4.89 10.25
C ASP A 25 25.96 3.49 9.89
N TRP A 26 25.18 2.73 9.11
CA TRP A 26 25.58 1.42 8.57
C TRP A 26 26.03 1.60 7.12
N ASN A 27 27.25 1.16 6.83
CA ASN A 27 27.81 1.07 5.48
C ASN A 27 27.33 -0.24 4.84
N GLU A 28 26.87 -0.18 3.59
CA GLU A 28 26.64 -1.36 2.75
C GLU A 28 27.82 -1.55 1.78
N ASP A 29 28.30 -2.79 1.71
CA ASP A 29 29.38 -3.25 0.83
C ASP A 29 28.94 -3.18 -0.63
N GLN A 30 29.68 -2.40 -1.43
CA GLN A 30 29.60 -2.36 -2.88
C GLN A 30 30.61 -3.35 -3.46
N ASN A 31 30.16 -4.46 -4.02
CA ASN A 31 31.01 -5.17 -4.98
C ASN A 31 30.20 -5.97 -6.00
N SER A 32 30.12 -5.44 -7.22
CA SER A 32 30.43 -6.14 -8.49
C SER A 32 30.02 -5.25 -9.67
N GLN A 33 31.00 -4.57 -10.28
CA GLN A 33 30.85 -3.95 -11.59
C GLN A 33 31.28 -4.92 -12.68
N SER A 34 30.45 -5.08 -13.71
CA SER A 34 30.92 -5.44 -15.05
C SER A 34 30.15 -4.61 -16.07
N LYS A 35 30.90 -3.88 -16.90
CA LYS A 35 30.41 -3.09 -18.03
C LYS A 35 30.52 -3.90 -19.32
N THR A 36 29.49 -3.86 -20.14
CA THR A 36 29.64 -3.87 -21.60
C THR A 36 28.53 -3.03 -22.26
N ASN A 37 28.93 -2.15 -23.18
CA ASN A 37 28.06 -1.34 -24.04
C ASN A 37 27.63 -2.16 -25.26
N THR A 38 26.34 -2.20 -25.65
CA THR A 38 25.88 -2.03 -27.05
C THR A 38 24.34 -1.89 -27.17
N THR A 39 23.88 -0.88 -27.93
CA THR A 39 22.58 -0.75 -28.65
C THR A 39 21.25 -0.85 -27.87
N LEU A 40 20.48 0.25 -27.82
CA LEU A 40 19.11 0.31 -27.31
C LEU A 40 18.15 -0.59 -28.10
N GLY A 41 18.01 -1.83 -27.64
CA GLY A 41 16.80 -2.63 -27.72
C GLY A 41 16.63 -3.22 -26.33
N GLN A 42 15.43 -3.14 -25.75
CA GLN A 42 15.15 -3.62 -24.41
C GLN A 42 15.55 -5.10 -24.30
N ARG A 43 16.65 -5.41 -23.61
CA ARG A 43 17.06 -6.80 -23.41
C ARG A 43 16.09 -7.46 -22.43
N LEU A 44 15.14 -8.21 -22.98
CA LEU A 44 14.24 -9.03 -22.18
C LEU A 44 15.03 -10.16 -21.49
N PRO A 45 14.57 -10.66 -20.34
CA PRO A 45 15.17 -11.83 -19.69
C PRO A 45 15.22 -13.03 -20.65
N ASP A 46 16.27 -13.84 -20.54
CA ASP A 46 16.43 -15.05 -21.38
C ASP A 46 15.17 -15.93 -21.34
N GLY A 47 14.68 -16.33 -22.51
CA GLY A 47 13.45 -17.12 -22.66
C GLY A 47 12.15 -16.29 -22.71
N SER A 48 12.21 -14.97 -22.50
CA SER A 48 11.06 -14.09 -22.70
C SER A 48 10.83 -13.80 -24.18
N THR A 49 9.56 -13.64 -24.56
CA THR A 49 9.17 -13.34 -25.94
C THR A 49 8.30 -12.09 -25.99
N GLN A 50 8.67 -11.12 -26.82
CA GLN A 50 7.82 -9.98 -27.16
C GLN A 50 6.62 -10.49 -27.96
N LEU A 51 5.40 -10.19 -27.51
CA LEU A 51 4.18 -10.58 -28.18
C LEU A 51 3.72 -9.47 -29.13
N GLU A 52 3.14 -9.86 -30.26
CA GLU A 52 2.42 -8.91 -31.12
C GLU A 52 1.09 -8.56 -30.43
N ASN A 53 0.85 -7.28 -30.15
CA ASN A 53 -0.30 -6.82 -29.37
C ASN A 53 -1.63 -7.03 -30.13
N PRO A 54 -2.54 -7.91 -29.68
CA PRO A 54 -3.82 -8.15 -30.34
C PRO A 54 -4.83 -7.00 -30.11
N TYR A 55 -4.64 -6.17 -29.10
CA TYR A 55 -5.52 -5.03 -28.79
C TYR A 55 -5.07 -3.73 -29.43
N SER A 56 -3.97 -3.72 -30.19
CA SER A 56 -3.58 -2.53 -30.95
C SER A 56 -4.68 -2.18 -31.95
N VAL A 57 -4.94 -0.88 -32.15
CA VAL A 57 -5.91 -0.41 -33.16
C VAL A 57 -5.59 -1.02 -34.53
N THR A 58 -4.30 -1.13 -34.87
CA THR A 58 -3.83 -1.76 -36.10
C THR A 58 -4.26 -3.22 -36.23
N ASN A 59 -4.06 -4.04 -35.19
CA ASN A 59 -4.39 -5.47 -35.26
C ASN A 59 -5.89 -5.73 -35.14
N MET A 60 -6.61 -4.88 -34.41
CA MET A 60 -8.08 -4.90 -34.39
C MET A 60 -8.67 -4.53 -35.76
N LEU A 61 -8.11 -3.54 -36.47
CA LEU A 61 -8.50 -3.25 -37.86
C LEU A 61 -8.17 -4.39 -38.81
N ARG A 62 -7.02 -5.05 -38.66
CA ARG A 62 -6.68 -6.27 -39.43
C ARG A 62 -7.66 -7.40 -39.18
N ALA A 63 -8.05 -7.62 -37.92
CA ALA A 63 -9.04 -8.61 -37.54
C ALA A 63 -10.41 -8.30 -38.15
N TYR A 64 -10.87 -7.04 -38.06
CA TYR A 64 -12.12 -6.61 -38.69
C TYR A 64 -12.08 -6.79 -40.20
N ALA A 65 -10.97 -6.43 -40.83
CA ALA A 65 -10.84 -6.50 -42.28
C ALA A 65 -10.91 -7.94 -42.80
N ASP A 66 -10.23 -8.84 -42.10
CA ASP A 66 -10.28 -10.26 -42.39
C ASP A 66 -11.71 -10.85 -42.22
N LEU A 67 -12.47 -10.38 -41.22
CA LEU A 67 -13.82 -10.86 -40.95
C LEU A 67 -14.89 -10.33 -41.92
N LEU A 68 -14.79 -9.07 -42.37
CA LEU A 68 -15.92 -8.39 -43.06
C LEU A 68 -15.57 -7.63 -44.34
N THR A 69 -14.30 -7.35 -44.63
CA THR A 69 -13.91 -6.54 -45.80
C THR A 69 -12.96 -7.26 -46.76
N GLU A 70 -12.90 -8.59 -46.70
CA GLU A 70 -12.04 -9.42 -47.57
C GLU A 70 -10.55 -9.03 -47.46
N GLY A 71 -10.14 -8.53 -46.29
CA GLY A 71 -8.78 -8.06 -46.01
C GLY A 71 -8.50 -6.59 -46.38
N ASP A 72 -9.49 -5.83 -46.87
CA ASP A 72 -9.35 -4.40 -47.19
C ASP A 72 -9.34 -3.55 -45.91
N ILE A 73 -8.13 -3.11 -45.51
CA ILE A 73 -7.89 -2.33 -44.29
C ILE A 73 -8.48 -0.92 -44.37
N ASP A 74 -8.44 -0.27 -45.53
CA ASP A 74 -8.95 1.10 -45.69
C ASP A 74 -10.47 1.09 -45.54
N ARG A 75 -11.13 0.12 -46.18
CA ARG A 75 -12.58 -0.10 -46.00
C ARG A 75 -12.92 -0.49 -44.57
N ALA A 76 -12.11 -1.30 -43.91
CA ALA A 76 -12.31 -1.66 -42.50
C ALA A 76 -12.23 -0.43 -41.58
N LYS A 77 -11.30 0.49 -41.85
CA LYS A 77 -11.17 1.74 -41.08
C LYS A 77 -12.37 2.65 -41.24
N GLU A 78 -12.92 2.76 -42.44
CA GLU A 78 -14.11 3.58 -42.71
C GLU A 78 -15.39 3.00 -42.08
N MET A 79 -15.51 1.67 -42.07
CA MET A 79 -16.75 1.00 -41.64
C MET A 79 -16.74 0.62 -40.16
N SER A 80 -15.63 0.18 -39.60
CA SER A 80 -15.64 -0.51 -38.30
C SER A 80 -16.06 0.38 -37.12
N GLY A 81 -15.72 1.67 -37.14
CA GLY A 81 -15.83 2.52 -35.95
C GLY A 81 -14.79 2.18 -34.87
N ILE A 82 -13.76 1.38 -35.19
CA ILE A 82 -12.64 1.11 -34.30
C ILE A 82 -11.82 2.39 -34.13
N THR A 83 -11.75 2.87 -32.88
CA THR A 83 -10.98 4.05 -32.48
C THR A 83 -10.19 3.77 -31.22
N THR A 84 -9.17 4.57 -30.93
CA THR A 84 -8.41 4.45 -29.68
C THR A 84 -9.33 4.66 -28.47
N THR A 85 -9.41 3.63 -27.63
CA THR A 85 -10.15 3.66 -26.34
C THR A 85 -9.20 3.83 -25.17
N HIS A 86 -8.00 3.28 -25.30
CA HIS A 86 -6.96 3.28 -24.27
C HIS A 86 -5.59 3.55 -24.90
N TYR A 87 -4.67 4.05 -24.09
CA TYR A 87 -3.25 4.09 -24.38
C TYR A 87 -2.55 3.01 -23.57
N TYR A 88 -1.66 2.25 -24.22
CA TYR A 88 -0.65 1.47 -23.50
C TYR A 88 0.52 2.39 -23.18
N VAL A 89 0.77 2.63 -21.89
CA VAL A 89 1.70 3.66 -21.44
C VAL A 89 2.81 3.06 -20.58
N LYS A 90 4.04 3.53 -20.83
CA LYS A 90 5.23 3.31 -20.01
C LYS A 90 5.61 4.59 -19.29
N PHE A 91 5.46 4.63 -17.98
CA PHE A 91 5.93 5.71 -17.12
C PHE A 91 7.38 5.48 -16.67
N MET A 92 8.17 6.55 -16.63
CA MET A 92 9.60 6.54 -16.33
C MET A 92 9.93 7.41 -15.11
N PRO A 93 9.44 7.04 -13.91
CA PRO A 93 9.67 7.81 -12.68
C PRO A 93 11.16 7.82 -12.31
N GLN A 94 11.71 9.00 -12.10
CA GLN A 94 13.14 9.17 -11.79
C GLN A 94 13.45 9.06 -10.29
N ASN A 95 12.43 9.19 -9.43
CA ASN A 95 12.58 9.19 -7.98
C ASN A 95 11.26 8.81 -7.28
N GLU A 96 11.30 8.74 -5.95
CA GLU A 96 10.13 8.37 -5.13
C GLU A 96 9.00 9.41 -5.23
N ASP A 97 9.28 10.71 -5.36
CA ASP A 97 8.23 11.72 -5.49
C ASP A 97 7.42 11.52 -6.78
N MET A 98 8.08 11.16 -7.88
CA MET A 98 7.40 10.78 -9.13
C MET A 98 6.61 9.47 -8.99
N MET A 99 7.13 8.49 -8.24
CA MET A 99 6.36 7.28 -7.90
C MET A 99 5.11 7.62 -7.08
N ASP A 100 5.21 8.58 -6.15
CA ASP A 100 4.07 9.03 -5.37
C ASP A 100 3.03 9.74 -6.23
N LEU A 101 3.45 10.55 -7.23
CA LEU A 101 2.54 11.15 -8.23
C LEU A 101 1.74 10.09 -8.98
N LEU A 102 2.40 9.02 -9.45
CA LEU A 102 1.72 7.90 -10.11
C LEU A 102 0.65 7.25 -9.23
N LYS A 103 0.88 7.21 -7.91
CA LYS A 103 -0.01 6.59 -6.93
C LYS A 103 -1.10 7.51 -6.39
N GLN A 104 -1.14 8.78 -6.80
CA GLN A 104 -2.23 9.69 -6.43
C GLN A 104 -3.56 9.27 -7.03
N ASP A 105 -3.53 8.63 -8.21
CA ASP A 105 -4.71 8.05 -8.82
C ASP A 105 -4.75 6.53 -8.59
N SER A 106 -5.41 6.12 -7.51
CA SER A 106 -5.58 4.70 -7.16
C SER A 106 -6.41 3.89 -8.17
N THR A 107 -7.04 4.55 -9.14
CA THR A 107 -7.84 3.90 -10.19
C THR A 107 -7.01 3.52 -11.41
N ILE A 108 -5.73 3.92 -11.49
CA ILE A 108 -4.78 3.39 -12.48
C ILE A 108 -4.08 2.18 -11.86
N VAL A 109 -4.26 1.01 -12.46
CA VAL A 109 -3.48 -0.18 -12.08
C VAL A 109 -2.21 -0.21 -12.92
N MET A 110 -1.07 -0.27 -12.23
CA MET A 110 0.25 -0.23 -12.85
C MET A 110 1.02 -1.51 -12.55
N TYR A 111 1.85 -1.91 -13.50
CA TYR A 111 2.68 -3.11 -13.43
C TYR A 111 4.15 -2.74 -13.49
N THR A 112 4.99 -3.54 -12.86
CA THR A 112 6.45 -3.37 -12.89
C THR A 112 7.08 -3.93 -14.17
N PHE A 113 6.29 -4.51 -15.06
CA PHE A 113 6.71 -5.22 -16.27
C PHE A 113 5.79 -4.88 -17.45
N PRO A 114 6.29 -4.99 -18.70
CA PRO A 114 5.50 -4.81 -19.91
C PRO A 114 4.38 -5.85 -20.05
N LEU A 115 3.20 -5.41 -20.50
CA LEU A 115 1.98 -6.21 -20.54
C LEU A 115 1.88 -7.15 -21.76
N ASP A 116 2.71 -6.88 -22.76
CA ASP A 116 2.85 -7.51 -24.07
C ASP A 116 4.11 -8.39 -24.18
N VAL A 117 4.62 -8.86 -23.04
CA VAL A 117 5.74 -9.82 -22.98
C VAL A 117 5.27 -11.11 -22.33
N ALA A 118 5.57 -12.24 -22.98
CA ALA A 118 5.50 -13.56 -22.37
C ALA A 118 6.82 -13.85 -21.65
N PHE A 119 6.75 -13.94 -20.32
CA PHE A 119 7.87 -14.36 -19.48
C PHE A 119 7.91 -15.89 -19.38
N PRO A 120 9.10 -16.50 -19.17
CA PRO A 120 9.20 -17.94 -18.98
C PRO A 120 8.43 -18.40 -17.75
N GLU A 121 7.94 -19.64 -17.77
CA GLU A 121 7.20 -20.21 -16.66
C GLU A 121 8.06 -20.20 -15.37
N GLY A 122 7.46 -19.75 -14.26
CA GLY A 122 8.15 -19.64 -12.97
C GLY A 122 9.08 -18.44 -12.84
N TYR A 123 9.14 -17.54 -13.83
CA TYR A 123 9.90 -16.30 -13.72
C TYR A 123 9.35 -15.39 -12.61
N ASP A 124 10.25 -14.87 -11.77
CA ASP A 124 9.90 -13.90 -10.73
C ASP A 124 9.71 -12.51 -11.35
N LEU A 125 8.46 -12.13 -11.58
CA LEU A 125 8.11 -10.81 -12.14
C LEU A 125 8.50 -9.64 -11.22
N ASP A 126 8.78 -9.88 -9.93
CA ASP A 126 9.35 -8.86 -9.04
C ASP A 126 10.81 -8.54 -9.38
N SER A 127 11.52 -9.49 -10.00
CA SER A 127 12.92 -9.34 -10.41
C SER A 127 13.08 -8.64 -11.75
N TYR A 128 11.97 -8.46 -12.50
CA TYR A 128 12.01 -7.77 -13.78
C TYR A 128 12.47 -6.33 -13.61
N ARG A 129 13.38 -5.93 -14.50
CA ARG A 129 13.93 -4.58 -14.51
C ARG A 129 14.28 -4.16 -15.92
N ASP A 130 13.79 -3.00 -16.33
CA ASP A 130 14.16 -2.39 -17.59
C ASP A 130 15.67 -2.15 -17.68
N GLU A 131 16.22 -2.46 -18.84
CA GLU A 131 17.62 -2.20 -19.15
C GLU A 131 17.94 -0.70 -19.03
N GLY A 132 19.05 -0.39 -18.38
CA GLY A 132 19.53 0.98 -18.19
C GLY A 132 18.96 1.70 -16.97
N VAL A 133 18.01 1.13 -16.23
CA VAL A 133 17.53 1.71 -14.97
C VAL A 133 18.52 1.34 -13.85
N ALA A 134 19.06 2.32 -13.12
CA ALA A 134 20.04 2.10 -12.04
C ALA A 134 19.35 1.65 -10.75
N GLU A 135 19.91 0.72 -9.95
CA GLU A 135 19.23 0.06 -8.79
C GLU A 135 18.61 1.02 -7.76
N ASP A 136 19.17 2.23 -7.65
CA ASP A 136 18.72 3.32 -6.80
C ASP A 136 17.57 4.16 -7.39
N GLN A 137 17.12 3.85 -8.61
CA GLN A 137 15.97 4.46 -9.28
C GLN A 137 14.76 3.53 -9.29
N PRO A 138 13.53 4.09 -9.20
CA PRO A 138 12.33 3.30 -9.37
C PRO A 138 12.30 2.68 -10.77
N GLY A 139 11.97 1.38 -10.83
CA GLY A 139 11.68 0.74 -12.11
C GLY A 139 10.51 1.42 -12.81
N TYR A 140 10.41 1.25 -14.12
CA TYR A 140 9.31 1.80 -14.91
C TYR A 140 7.96 1.17 -14.53
N ARG A 141 6.88 1.84 -14.93
CA ARG A 141 5.50 1.40 -14.67
C ARG A 141 4.69 1.34 -15.95
N TYR A 142 3.99 0.23 -16.14
CA TYR A 142 3.21 -0.05 -17.33
C TYR A 142 1.74 -0.07 -16.99
N ALA A 143 0.91 0.60 -17.80
CA ALA A 143 -0.53 0.67 -17.58
C ALA A 143 -1.30 0.78 -18.89
N SER A 144 -2.55 0.32 -18.87
CA SER A 144 -3.59 0.68 -19.84
C SER A 144 -4.39 1.85 -19.28
N ILE A 145 -4.52 2.94 -20.03
CA ILE A 145 -5.15 4.18 -19.56
C ILE A 145 -6.23 4.62 -20.55
N PRO A 146 -7.49 4.79 -20.11
CA PRO A 146 -8.55 5.31 -20.98
C PRO A 146 -8.20 6.67 -21.58
N VAL A 147 -8.53 6.91 -22.85
CA VAL A 147 -8.22 8.18 -23.55
C VAL A 147 -8.83 9.42 -22.90
N ASN A 148 -9.93 9.25 -22.15
CA ASN A 148 -10.64 10.32 -21.44
C ASN A 148 -10.11 10.56 -20.02
N LYS A 149 -9.08 9.82 -19.61
CA LYS A 149 -8.50 9.91 -18.27
C LYS A 149 -7.25 10.80 -18.28
N PRO A 150 -7.12 11.77 -17.37
CA PRO A 150 -5.91 12.57 -17.26
C PRO A 150 -4.68 11.70 -16.97
N MET A 151 -3.61 11.96 -17.71
CA MET A 151 -2.33 11.29 -17.51
C MET A 151 -1.62 11.88 -16.27
N PRO A 152 -1.01 11.06 -15.41
CA PRO A 152 -0.12 11.54 -14.36
C PRO A 152 1.01 12.41 -14.94
N GLU A 153 1.41 13.46 -14.20
CA GLU A 153 2.53 14.36 -14.56
C GLU A 153 3.91 13.72 -14.31
N VAL A 154 4.13 12.55 -14.91
CA VAL A 154 5.38 11.82 -14.89
C VAL A 154 5.79 11.56 -16.34
N GLU A 155 7.09 11.63 -16.62
CA GLU A 155 7.62 11.33 -17.95
C GLU A 155 7.12 9.96 -18.41
N HIS A 156 6.56 9.91 -19.61
CA HIS A 156 5.94 8.70 -20.12
C HIS A 156 6.06 8.59 -21.64
N GLN A 157 5.94 7.37 -22.11
CA GLN A 157 5.89 7.01 -23.51
C GLN A 157 4.59 6.24 -23.77
N ILE A 158 3.82 6.66 -24.78
CA ILE A 158 2.75 5.83 -25.33
C ILE A 158 3.42 4.78 -26.21
N LEU A 159 3.25 3.51 -25.82
CA LEU A 159 3.80 2.36 -26.52
C LEU A 159 2.87 1.91 -27.66
N ASP A 160 1.56 2.01 -27.46
CA ASP A 160 0.56 1.63 -28.46
C ASP A 160 -0.79 2.31 -28.23
N GLU A 161 -1.56 2.44 -29.31
CA GLU A 161 -2.97 2.85 -29.27
C GLU A 161 -3.84 1.60 -29.21
N LEU A 162 -4.71 1.50 -28.20
CA LEU A 162 -5.49 0.29 -27.94
C LEU A 162 -6.97 0.48 -28.25
N PHE A 163 -7.59 -0.56 -28.80
CA PHE A 163 -9.03 -0.76 -28.82
C PHE A 163 -9.38 -1.97 -27.95
N ILE A 164 -10.08 -1.73 -26.83
CA ILE A 164 -10.48 -2.77 -25.87
C ILE A 164 -12.02 -2.85 -25.87
N PRO A 165 -12.62 -3.66 -26.77
CA PRO A 165 -14.08 -3.68 -26.94
C PRO A 165 -14.81 -4.53 -25.89
N ASP A 166 -14.06 -5.29 -25.07
CA ASP A 166 -14.54 -6.26 -24.09
C ASP A 166 -14.24 -5.85 -22.64
N GLU A 167 -13.89 -4.59 -22.38
CA GLU A 167 -13.76 -4.06 -21.02
C GLU A 167 -15.14 -3.87 -20.38
N GLU A 168 -15.68 -4.92 -19.76
CA GLU A 168 -16.95 -4.86 -19.05
C GLU A 168 -16.74 -4.81 -17.53
N LYS A 169 -17.10 -3.69 -16.89
CA LYS A 169 -17.23 -3.64 -15.42
C LYS A 169 -18.68 -3.84 -15.00
N ILE A 170 -18.87 -4.64 -13.96
CA ILE A 170 -20.18 -4.96 -13.38
C ILE A 170 -20.86 -3.71 -12.83
N ALA A 171 -20.08 -2.73 -12.33
CA ALA A 171 -20.63 -1.45 -11.85
C ALA A 171 -21.22 -0.59 -12.98
N ASP A 172 -20.81 -0.82 -14.23
CA ASP A 172 -21.36 -0.13 -15.40
C ASP A 172 -22.70 -0.75 -15.88
N ILE A 173 -23.04 -1.94 -15.34
CA ILE A 173 -24.36 -2.56 -15.46
C ILE A 173 -25.29 -1.86 -14.46
N LYS A 174 -25.82 -0.69 -14.83
CA LYS A 174 -26.94 -0.09 -14.08
C LYS A 174 -28.08 -1.12 -13.99
N GLU A 175 -28.71 -1.22 -12.81
CA GLU A 175 -29.92 -2.05 -12.59
C GLU A 175 -30.90 -1.90 -13.76
N GLY A 176 -30.97 -2.93 -14.62
CA GLY A 176 -32.00 -3.08 -15.65
C GLY A 176 -31.58 -2.95 -17.11
N ASN A 177 -30.38 -2.44 -17.44
CA ASN A 177 -29.91 -2.40 -18.83
C ASN A 177 -28.47 -2.94 -18.91
N PRO A 178 -28.25 -4.19 -19.34
CA PRO A 178 -26.90 -4.63 -19.70
C PRO A 178 -26.33 -3.67 -20.76
N PRO A 179 -25.03 -3.34 -20.71
CA PRO A 179 -24.37 -2.64 -21.80
C PRO A 179 -24.73 -3.37 -23.08
N THR A 180 -25.29 -2.65 -24.06
CA THR A 180 -25.50 -3.25 -25.38
C THR A 180 -24.10 -3.53 -25.93
N PRO A 181 -23.74 -4.78 -26.24
CA PRO A 181 -22.41 -5.06 -26.79
C PRO A 181 -22.18 -4.16 -28.00
N VAL A 182 -20.98 -3.59 -28.12
CA VAL A 182 -20.63 -2.80 -29.31
C VAL A 182 -20.60 -3.77 -30.50
N VAL A 183 -21.71 -3.87 -31.22
CA VAL A 183 -21.80 -4.69 -32.43
C VAL A 183 -21.27 -3.87 -33.59
N LEU A 184 -20.09 -4.24 -34.10
CA LEU A 184 -19.41 -3.57 -35.20
C LEU A 184 -19.88 -4.21 -36.51
N HIS A 185 -21.02 -3.73 -37.05
CA HIS A 185 -21.60 -4.25 -38.30
C HIS A 185 -21.85 -5.77 -38.33
N GLY A 186 -22.25 -6.33 -37.18
CA GLY A 186 -22.55 -7.76 -37.04
C GLY A 186 -21.39 -8.59 -36.47
N ILE A 187 -20.21 -8.02 -36.29
CA ILE A 187 -19.13 -8.62 -35.50
C ILE A 187 -19.33 -8.28 -34.02
N THR A 188 -19.29 -9.30 -33.18
CA THR A 188 -19.25 -9.14 -31.72
C THR A 188 -17.84 -8.76 -31.23
N PRO A 189 -17.70 -8.05 -30.10
CA PRO A 189 -16.39 -7.79 -29.47
C PRO A 189 -15.52 -9.04 -29.36
N GLU A 190 -16.12 -10.18 -29.01
CA GLU A 190 -15.44 -11.45 -28.84
C GLU A 190 -14.90 -12.05 -30.14
N GLU A 191 -15.69 -12.01 -31.21
CA GLU A 191 -15.24 -12.48 -32.54
C GLU A 191 -14.06 -11.64 -33.03
N LEU A 192 -14.10 -10.32 -32.80
CA LEU A 192 -13.02 -9.43 -33.16
C LEU A 192 -11.73 -9.73 -32.37
N VAL A 193 -11.84 -9.81 -31.04
CA VAL A 193 -10.71 -10.12 -30.14
C VAL A 193 -10.12 -11.49 -30.49
N GLU A 194 -10.96 -12.50 -30.70
CA GLU A 194 -10.52 -13.85 -31.06
C GLU A 194 -9.76 -13.85 -32.38
N ARG A 195 -10.29 -13.18 -33.40
CA ARG A 195 -9.61 -13.12 -34.69
C ARG A 195 -8.28 -12.37 -34.58
N SER A 196 -8.21 -11.31 -33.80
CA SER A 196 -6.95 -10.59 -33.56
C SER A 196 -5.92 -11.45 -32.84
N LEU A 197 -6.34 -12.24 -31.83
CA LEU A 197 -5.46 -13.21 -31.16
C LEU A 197 -4.89 -14.24 -32.15
N VAL A 198 -5.71 -14.78 -33.06
CA VAL A 198 -5.26 -15.73 -34.09
C VAL A 198 -4.26 -15.07 -35.05
N LEU A 199 -4.57 -13.89 -35.58
CA LEU A 199 -3.71 -13.19 -36.55
C LEU A 199 -2.36 -12.77 -35.96
N THR A 200 -2.28 -12.59 -34.65
CA THR A 200 -1.07 -12.23 -33.90
C THR A 200 -0.35 -13.43 -33.29
N GLY A 201 -0.84 -14.66 -33.50
CA GLY A 201 -0.26 -15.89 -32.95
C GLY A 201 -0.36 -15.99 -31.42
N ASN A 202 -1.43 -15.46 -30.82
CA ASN A 202 -1.68 -15.45 -29.37
C ASN A 202 -2.88 -16.31 -28.96
N ASP A 203 -3.29 -17.24 -29.82
CA ASP A 203 -4.47 -18.11 -29.65
C ASP A 203 -4.17 -19.42 -28.88
N HIS A 204 -2.92 -19.61 -28.45
CA HIS A 204 -2.34 -20.84 -27.88
C HIS A 204 -2.94 -21.37 -26.56
N GLU A 205 -4.09 -20.87 -26.13
CA GLU A 205 -4.79 -21.42 -24.96
C GLU A 205 -5.63 -22.61 -25.41
N GLU A 206 -5.13 -23.83 -25.16
CA GLU A 206 -5.74 -25.13 -25.46
C GLU A 206 -7.16 -25.27 -24.87
N GLU A 207 -8.15 -24.68 -25.53
CA GLU A 207 -9.55 -24.86 -25.18
C GLU A 207 -10.37 -25.13 -26.45
N ASN A 208 -10.94 -26.34 -26.55
CA ASN A 208 -11.69 -26.86 -27.69
C ASN A 208 -13.00 -26.10 -28.03
N ILE A 209 -13.28 -24.97 -27.38
CA ILE A 209 -14.50 -24.16 -27.52
C ILE A 209 -14.08 -22.75 -27.92
N GLY A 210 -14.61 -22.21 -29.03
CA GLY A 210 -14.36 -20.82 -29.43
C GLY A 210 -14.89 -19.80 -28.42
N VAL A 211 -14.23 -18.64 -28.28
CA VAL A 211 -14.52 -17.64 -27.23
C VAL A 211 -15.96 -17.13 -27.26
N ALA A 212 -16.57 -16.97 -28.43
CA ALA A 212 -17.95 -16.52 -28.56
C ALA A 212 -18.95 -17.46 -27.86
N ALA A 213 -18.67 -18.76 -27.80
CA ALA A 213 -19.50 -19.77 -27.12
C ALA A 213 -19.15 -19.95 -25.64
N ARG A 214 -18.08 -19.32 -25.14
CA ARG A 214 -17.66 -19.44 -23.73
C ARG A 214 -18.53 -18.56 -22.84
N SER A 215 -18.98 -19.14 -21.74
CA SER A 215 -19.58 -18.36 -20.66
C SER A 215 -18.53 -17.46 -20.02
N SER A 216 -18.88 -16.20 -19.76
CA SER A 216 -18.01 -15.33 -18.96
C SER A 216 -17.96 -15.82 -17.52
N TRP A 217 -16.84 -15.58 -16.86
CA TRP A 217 -16.61 -15.94 -15.46
C TRP A 217 -16.03 -14.75 -14.71
N ARG A 218 -16.43 -14.61 -13.44
CA ARG A 218 -16.01 -13.51 -12.57
C ARG A 218 -14.83 -13.95 -11.71
N PRO A 219 -13.68 -13.26 -11.76
CA PRO A 219 -12.58 -13.54 -10.84
C PRO A 219 -13.01 -13.32 -9.39
N ALA A 220 -12.72 -14.30 -8.54
CA ALA A 220 -13.15 -14.33 -7.15
C ALA A 220 -12.28 -15.32 -6.35
N GLY A 221 -12.50 -15.38 -5.06
CA GLY A 221 -11.85 -16.37 -4.21
C GLY A 221 -11.76 -15.91 -2.77
N ARG A 222 -10.76 -16.45 -2.06
CA ARG A 222 -10.58 -16.21 -0.64
C ARG A 222 -9.11 -16.01 -0.26
N ILE A 223 -8.77 -14.87 0.33
CA ILE A 223 -7.43 -14.57 0.87
C ILE A 223 -7.49 -14.54 2.40
N THR A 224 -6.80 -15.47 3.05
CA THR A 224 -6.79 -15.64 4.51
C THR A 224 -5.39 -15.78 5.06
N MET A 225 -5.26 -15.62 6.38
CA MET A 225 -4.02 -15.86 7.10
C MET A 225 -4.26 -16.57 8.43
N TYR A 226 -3.22 -17.21 8.95
CA TYR A 226 -3.16 -17.71 10.31
C TYR A 226 -2.91 -16.59 11.33
N ASP A 227 -3.62 -16.62 12.45
CA ASP A 227 -3.44 -15.77 13.62
C ASP A 227 -3.45 -16.61 14.91
N ASP A 228 -2.51 -16.35 15.82
CA ASP A 228 -2.31 -17.18 17.02
C ASP A 228 -3.49 -17.14 18.00
N LYS A 229 -4.29 -16.06 18.00
CA LYS A 229 -5.42 -15.88 18.92
C LYS A 229 -6.77 -16.04 18.23
N LEU A 230 -6.86 -15.65 16.96
CA LEU A 230 -8.12 -15.62 16.20
C LEU A 230 -8.29 -16.81 15.24
N GLY A 231 -7.27 -17.65 15.08
CA GLY A 231 -7.28 -18.76 14.13
C GLY A 231 -7.17 -18.28 12.68
N THR A 232 -8.04 -18.76 11.79
CA THR A 232 -8.03 -18.34 10.38
C THR A 232 -8.92 -17.13 10.16
N ILE A 233 -8.33 -16.05 9.64
CA ILE A 233 -9.02 -14.77 9.42
C ILE A 233 -8.75 -14.22 8.01
N GLY A 234 -9.65 -13.38 7.51
CA GLY A 234 -9.48 -12.67 6.24
C GLY A 234 -8.43 -11.56 6.29
N VAL A 235 -7.74 -11.33 5.18
CA VAL A 235 -6.87 -10.15 5.00
C VAL A 235 -7.71 -8.97 4.49
N GLU A 236 -8.67 -8.56 5.32
CA GLU A 236 -9.69 -7.55 4.99
C GLU A 236 -9.07 -6.26 4.43
N GLY A 237 -9.64 -5.79 3.32
CA GLY A 237 -9.26 -4.56 2.64
C GLY A 237 -8.14 -4.71 1.61
N LEU A 238 -7.53 -5.88 1.46
CA LEU A 238 -6.53 -6.14 0.42
C LEU A 238 -7.16 -6.06 -0.96
N LYS A 239 -6.50 -5.37 -1.91
CA LYS A 239 -6.96 -5.25 -3.30
C LYS A 239 -6.36 -6.39 -4.13
N VAL A 240 -7.21 -7.27 -4.65
CA VAL A 240 -6.83 -8.33 -5.58
C VAL A 240 -7.07 -7.84 -7.01
N CYS A 241 -6.11 -8.10 -7.88
CA CYS A 241 -6.15 -7.78 -9.30
C CYS A 241 -6.24 -9.07 -10.11
N ALA A 242 -7.07 -9.10 -11.15
CA ALA A 242 -7.10 -10.13 -12.17
C ALA A 242 -6.90 -9.46 -13.53
N ARG A 243 -5.77 -9.76 -14.19
CA ARG A 243 -5.33 -9.14 -15.44
C ARG A 243 -5.32 -10.12 -16.59
N ARG A 244 -5.89 -9.71 -17.72
CA ARG A 244 -5.63 -10.31 -19.02
C ARG A 244 -5.22 -9.20 -20.00
N TRP A 245 -4.02 -9.31 -20.57
CA TRP A 245 -3.46 -8.29 -21.47
C TRP A 245 -3.51 -6.89 -20.84
N PHE A 246 -4.34 -6.00 -21.39
CA PHE A 246 -4.51 -4.60 -21.01
C PHE A 246 -5.76 -4.35 -20.16
N THR A 247 -6.54 -5.40 -19.88
CA THR A 247 -7.75 -5.33 -19.05
C THR A 247 -7.45 -5.87 -17.66
N THR A 248 -7.81 -5.10 -16.64
CA THR A 248 -7.66 -5.48 -15.23
C THR A 248 -8.95 -5.24 -14.47
N HIS A 249 -9.46 -6.29 -13.83
CA HIS A 249 -10.54 -6.21 -12.87
C HIS A 249 -10.00 -6.34 -11.45
N THR A 250 -10.62 -5.62 -10.51
CA THR A 250 -10.15 -5.56 -9.12
C THR A 250 -11.26 -5.85 -8.12
N GLY A 251 -10.91 -6.43 -6.98
CA GLY A 251 -11.84 -6.72 -5.88
C GLY A 251 -11.17 -6.53 -4.53
N PHE A 252 -11.94 -6.17 -3.51
CA PHE A 252 -11.45 -6.05 -2.14
C PHE A 252 -11.83 -7.28 -1.32
N VAL A 253 -10.88 -7.75 -0.52
CA VAL A 253 -11.08 -8.84 0.44
C VAL A 253 -11.94 -8.36 1.61
N ASP A 254 -12.97 -9.13 1.98
CA ASP A 254 -13.84 -8.85 3.12
C ASP A 254 -13.28 -9.39 4.45
N ALA A 255 -14.03 -9.20 5.54
CA ALA A 255 -13.63 -9.66 6.88
C ALA A 255 -13.49 -11.19 7.01
N ASN A 256 -14.22 -11.95 6.19
CA ASN A 256 -14.19 -13.42 6.14
C ASN A 256 -13.13 -13.96 5.17
N GLY A 257 -12.49 -13.06 4.42
CA GLY A 257 -11.44 -13.33 3.45
C GLY A 257 -11.93 -13.44 2.02
N TYR A 258 -13.22 -13.31 1.72
CA TYR A 258 -13.74 -13.45 0.36
C TYR A 258 -13.52 -12.18 -0.45
N TYR A 259 -13.27 -12.32 -1.75
CA TYR A 259 -13.26 -11.21 -2.70
C TYR A 259 -13.95 -11.61 -4.01
N SER A 260 -14.42 -10.60 -4.74
CA SER A 260 -14.94 -10.76 -6.08
C SER A 260 -14.61 -9.51 -6.89
N CYS A 261 -13.93 -9.68 -8.03
CA CYS A 261 -13.48 -8.57 -8.85
C CYS A 261 -14.64 -7.89 -9.58
N ASP A 262 -14.47 -6.66 -10.04
CA ASP A 262 -15.49 -5.81 -10.62
C ASP A 262 -15.82 -6.08 -12.10
N GLY A 263 -15.39 -7.21 -12.68
CA GLY A 263 -15.66 -7.56 -14.07
C GLY A 263 -15.51 -9.05 -14.36
N THR A 264 -15.59 -9.44 -15.63
CA THR A 264 -15.55 -10.85 -16.04
C THR A 264 -14.60 -11.08 -17.21
N PHE A 265 -14.12 -12.31 -17.35
CA PHE A 265 -13.34 -12.74 -18.50
C PHE A 265 -13.99 -13.96 -19.17
N LYS A 266 -13.69 -14.20 -20.44
CA LYS A 266 -14.01 -15.46 -21.14
C LYS A 266 -12.81 -16.40 -21.28
N ARG A 267 -11.63 -15.94 -20.87
CA ARG A 267 -10.34 -16.64 -20.93
C ARG A 267 -9.62 -16.56 -19.58
N PRO A 268 -8.61 -17.39 -19.32
CA PRO A 268 -7.79 -17.31 -18.11
C PRO A 268 -7.18 -15.91 -17.90
N ALA A 269 -7.15 -15.47 -16.63
CA ALA A 269 -6.54 -14.22 -16.19
C ALA A 269 -5.45 -14.48 -15.15
N ASN A 270 -4.45 -13.58 -15.10
CA ASN A 270 -3.37 -13.60 -14.13
C ASN A 270 -3.83 -12.89 -12.86
N TYR A 271 -3.82 -13.59 -11.74
CA TYR A 271 -4.09 -12.97 -10.45
C TYR A 271 -2.84 -12.34 -9.83
N SER A 272 -3.02 -11.28 -9.06
CA SER A 272 -1.97 -10.75 -8.17
C SER A 272 -2.57 -9.86 -7.08
N TYR A 273 -1.78 -9.51 -6.08
CA TYR A 273 -2.09 -8.39 -5.17
C TYR A 273 -0.82 -7.80 -4.58
N ASP A 274 -0.93 -6.52 -4.22
CA ASP A 274 0.09 -5.77 -3.51
C ASP A 274 -0.41 -5.44 -2.09
N TYR A 275 0.48 -5.50 -1.10
CA TYR A 275 0.19 -5.09 0.28
C TYR A 275 0.19 -3.56 0.41
N GLU A 276 -0.77 -2.91 -0.25
CA GLU A 276 -0.96 -1.47 -0.21
C GLU A 276 -2.42 -1.05 -0.37
N ARG A 277 -2.70 0.18 0.05
CA ARG A 277 -3.94 0.93 -0.17
C ARG A 277 -3.60 2.39 -0.40
N TYR A 278 -4.60 3.21 -0.74
CA TYR A 278 -4.38 4.62 -1.07
C TYR A 278 -3.46 5.37 -0.10
N ASP A 279 -3.69 5.22 1.21
CA ASP A 279 -2.93 5.90 2.26
C ASP A 279 -1.61 5.25 2.67
N PHE A 280 -1.40 3.95 2.41
CA PHE A 280 -0.20 3.26 2.91
C PHE A 280 0.28 2.12 2.01
N GLN A 281 1.58 1.81 2.09
CA GLN A 281 2.23 0.68 1.43
C GLN A 281 3.13 -0.07 2.40
N ILE A 282 3.13 -1.40 2.28
CA ILE A 282 4.12 -2.28 2.91
C ILE A 282 5.24 -2.59 1.94
N ARG A 283 6.47 -2.45 2.40
CA ARG A 283 7.69 -2.74 1.65
C ARG A 283 8.40 -3.97 2.20
N LYS A 284 8.88 -4.83 1.30
CA LYS A 284 9.69 -6.00 1.65
C LYS A 284 11.19 -5.68 1.78
N GLY A 285 11.65 -4.56 1.21
CA GLY A 285 13.06 -4.21 1.16
C GLY A 285 13.33 -2.72 1.32
N TRP A 286 14.54 -2.31 0.97
CA TRP A 286 14.92 -0.90 0.81
C TRP A 286 14.55 -0.45 -0.62
N LEU A 287 14.00 0.77 -0.73
CA LEU A 287 13.52 1.48 -1.95
C LEU A 287 12.63 0.67 -2.94
N PHE A 288 11.53 1.28 -3.41
CA PHE A 288 10.67 0.80 -4.52
C PHE A 288 10.17 -0.67 -4.48
N SER A 289 10.22 -1.33 -3.32
CA SER A 289 9.99 -2.76 -3.16
C SER A 289 8.70 -3.06 -2.40
N THR A 290 7.56 -2.84 -3.07
CA THR A 290 6.25 -3.23 -2.56
C THR A 290 6.25 -4.72 -2.21
N ALA A 291 5.74 -5.10 -1.04
CA ALA A 291 5.43 -6.50 -0.78
C ALA A 291 4.22 -6.89 -1.64
N LYS A 292 4.35 -7.95 -2.44
CA LYS A 292 3.28 -8.44 -3.33
C LYS A 292 3.29 -9.96 -3.45
N LEU A 293 2.22 -10.52 -4.02
CA LEU A 293 2.16 -11.92 -4.44
C LEU A 293 1.59 -11.99 -5.86
N ASP A 294 2.38 -12.53 -6.78
CA ASP A 294 1.91 -12.90 -8.11
C ASP A 294 1.27 -14.30 -8.06
N GLY A 295 0.03 -14.37 -8.53
CA GLY A 295 -0.80 -15.57 -8.54
C GLY A 295 -0.80 -16.30 -9.88
N PRO A 296 -1.57 -17.39 -9.99
CA PRO A 296 -1.62 -18.18 -11.21
C PRO A 296 -2.37 -17.45 -12.33
N LYS A 297 -2.05 -17.83 -13.58
CA LYS A 297 -2.93 -17.60 -14.74
C LYS A 297 -3.96 -18.72 -14.80
N LYS A 298 -5.25 -18.43 -14.57
CA LYS A 298 -6.29 -19.47 -14.58
C LYS A 298 -7.70 -18.92 -14.83
N THR A 299 -8.61 -19.83 -15.13
CA THR A 299 -10.06 -19.62 -15.05
C THR A 299 -10.56 -20.06 -13.66
N GLY A 300 -11.47 -19.30 -13.07
CA GLY A 300 -12.10 -19.59 -11.78
C GLY A 300 -11.35 -19.05 -10.57
N ASN A 301 -11.77 -19.48 -9.38
CA ASN A 301 -11.37 -18.85 -8.13
C ASN A 301 -9.86 -19.00 -7.82
N TRP A 302 -9.28 -17.97 -7.21
CA TRP A 302 -7.95 -18.05 -6.60
C TRP A 302 -8.04 -17.85 -5.09
N ASP A 303 -7.81 -18.95 -4.36
CA ASP A 303 -7.80 -19.00 -2.91
C ASP A 303 -6.36 -19.08 -2.39
N VAL A 304 -6.04 -18.28 -1.38
CA VAL A 304 -4.73 -18.22 -0.74
C VAL A 304 -4.90 -18.27 0.77
N HIS A 305 -4.13 -19.15 1.43
CA HIS A 305 -4.01 -19.18 2.88
C HIS A 305 -2.54 -18.98 3.29
N HIS A 306 -2.26 -17.88 3.98
CA HIS A 306 -0.95 -17.60 4.54
C HIS A 306 -0.78 -18.30 5.89
N VAL A 307 -0.11 -19.45 5.85
CA VAL A 307 0.29 -20.19 7.05
C VAL A 307 1.26 -19.38 7.93
N ALA A 308 1.38 -19.76 9.19
CA ALA A 308 2.21 -19.06 10.18
C ALA A 308 3.64 -18.78 9.68
N THR A 309 4.30 -19.76 9.05
CA THR A 309 5.70 -19.63 8.60
C THR A 309 5.88 -18.78 7.34
N SER A 310 4.80 -18.37 6.68
CA SER A 310 4.87 -17.56 5.46
C SER A 310 5.21 -16.11 5.80
N ILE A 311 6.16 -15.51 5.08
CA ILE A 311 6.43 -14.08 5.16
C ILE A 311 5.18 -13.24 4.80
N HIS A 312 4.28 -13.79 4.00
CA HIS A 312 3.00 -13.14 3.69
C HIS A 312 2.04 -13.11 4.88
N SER A 313 2.17 -14.02 5.85
CA SER A 313 1.43 -13.92 7.13
C SER A 313 1.90 -12.69 7.91
N TYR A 314 3.21 -12.42 7.91
CA TYR A 314 3.77 -11.22 8.51
C TYR A 314 3.32 -9.93 7.80
N TYR A 315 3.41 -9.88 6.47
CA TYR A 315 2.92 -8.74 5.69
C TYR A 315 1.41 -8.53 5.87
N SER A 316 0.62 -9.60 5.90
CA SER A 316 -0.83 -9.54 6.15
C SER A 316 -1.14 -8.97 7.53
N THR A 317 -0.35 -9.29 8.56
CA THR A 317 -0.54 -8.76 9.92
C THR A 317 -0.34 -7.24 9.96
N ILE A 318 0.78 -6.77 9.40
CA ILE A 318 1.09 -5.33 9.30
C ILE A 318 0.01 -4.63 8.47
N PHE A 319 -0.45 -5.25 7.38
CA PHE A 319 -1.49 -4.71 6.51
C PHE A 319 -2.80 -4.55 7.26
N ARG A 320 -3.24 -5.58 8.00
CA ARG A 320 -4.47 -5.53 8.80
C ARG A 320 -4.43 -4.45 9.87
N ALA A 321 -3.29 -4.23 10.52
CA ALA A 321 -3.12 -3.16 11.50
C ALA A 321 -3.21 -1.78 10.85
N ALA A 322 -2.49 -1.56 9.74
CA ALA A 322 -2.59 -0.32 8.98
C ALA A 322 -4.01 -0.10 8.43
N HIS A 323 -4.65 -1.12 7.86
CA HIS A 323 -6.01 -1.05 7.34
C HIS A 323 -7.02 -0.66 8.44
N HIS A 324 -6.91 -1.22 9.65
CA HIS A 324 -7.73 -0.81 10.79
C HIS A 324 -7.53 0.68 11.09
N TYR A 325 -6.29 1.12 11.26
CA TYR A 325 -6.03 2.50 11.65
C TYR A 325 -6.32 3.52 10.53
N TYR A 326 -6.31 3.14 9.26
CA TYR A 326 -6.66 4.05 8.16
C TYR A 326 -8.15 4.04 7.80
N TYR A 327 -8.82 2.88 7.83
CA TYR A 327 -10.12 2.71 7.15
C TYR A 327 -11.25 2.15 8.02
N LYS A 328 -10.98 1.66 9.23
CA LYS A 328 -12.04 1.11 10.13
C LYS A 328 -12.38 2.07 11.27
N ASN A 329 -13.33 1.71 12.13
CA ASN A 329 -13.60 2.46 13.36
C ASN A 329 -12.33 2.52 14.22
N ILE A 330 -11.97 3.72 14.70
CA ILE A 330 -10.78 3.97 15.52
C ILE A 330 -11.10 4.83 16.74
N LEU A 331 -12.33 4.72 17.26
CA LEU A 331 -12.76 5.43 18.48
C LEU A 331 -12.64 6.96 18.37
N GLY A 332 -12.78 7.49 17.14
CA GLY A 332 -12.69 8.93 16.84
C GLY A 332 -11.27 9.50 16.75
N LEU A 333 -10.22 8.68 16.90
CA LEU A 333 -8.83 9.13 16.76
C LEU A 333 -8.55 9.80 15.41
N ARG A 334 -7.51 10.63 15.35
CA ARG A 334 -6.99 11.12 14.07
C ARG A 334 -6.22 10.02 13.36
N ARG A 335 -6.40 9.96 12.04
CA ARG A 335 -5.67 9.02 11.18
C ARG A 335 -4.19 9.39 11.13
N PRO A 336 -3.29 8.42 10.92
CA PRO A 336 -1.90 8.71 10.56
C PRO A 336 -1.83 9.50 9.23
N PRO A 337 -0.66 10.03 8.84
CA PRO A 337 -0.51 10.84 7.62
C PRO A 337 -1.10 10.16 6.39
N GLN A 338 -2.12 10.78 5.82
CA GLN A 338 -2.84 10.29 4.64
C GLN A 338 -2.19 10.76 3.34
N ASN A 339 -2.38 9.97 2.28
CA ASN A 339 -1.94 10.31 0.93
C ASN A 339 -2.80 11.45 0.37
N GLY A 340 -2.31 12.16 -0.64
CA GLY A 340 -3.07 13.23 -1.30
C GLY A 340 -2.24 14.05 -2.27
N PHE A 341 -2.85 15.07 -2.87
CA PHE A 341 -2.18 15.85 -3.92
C PHE A 341 -0.83 16.48 -3.48
N TRP A 342 -0.74 16.91 -2.22
CA TRP A 342 0.49 17.47 -1.62
C TRP A 342 1.12 16.56 -0.55
N LYS A 343 0.70 15.29 -0.47
CA LYS A 343 1.13 14.35 0.58
C LYS A 343 1.39 12.99 -0.03
N THR A 344 2.44 12.33 0.42
CA THR A 344 2.82 11.03 -0.11
C THR A 344 2.23 9.89 0.71
N GLN A 345 2.06 8.73 0.08
CA GLN A 345 1.62 7.49 0.72
C GLN A 345 2.57 7.11 1.88
N LEU A 346 2.04 6.70 3.02
CA LEU A 346 2.87 6.25 4.15
C LEU A 346 3.54 4.92 3.82
N LYS A 347 4.86 4.81 4.05
CA LYS A 347 5.63 3.61 3.74
C LYS A 347 6.09 2.88 5.00
N ILE A 348 5.73 1.60 5.10
CA ILE A 348 6.02 0.70 6.23
C ILE A 348 6.94 -0.41 5.73
N LYS A 349 8.19 -0.47 6.19
CA LYS A 349 9.12 -1.57 5.89
C LYS A 349 8.86 -2.73 6.82
N ALA A 350 8.53 -3.89 6.25
CA ALA A 350 8.48 -5.15 6.95
C ALA A 350 9.86 -5.81 6.83
N VAL A 351 10.66 -5.73 7.90
CA VAL A 351 12.03 -6.26 7.95
C VAL A 351 11.97 -7.75 8.30
N ASN A 352 12.55 -8.59 7.44
CA ASN A 352 12.59 -10.04 7.62
C ASN A 352 13.79 -10.49 8.48
N GLU A 353 13.99 -9.83 9.63
CA GLU A 353 15.11 -10.08 10.53
C GLU A 353 14.64 -10.07 11.97
N THR A 354 15.28 -10.90 12.80
CA THR A 354 15.10 -10.88 14.24
C THR A 354 15.96 -9.77 14.85
N ASN A 355 15.36 -8.92 15.68
CA ASN A 355 15.99 -7.86 16.43
C ASN A 355 15.63 -8.03 17.92
N SER A 356 16.63 -8.25 18.76
CA SER A 356 16.46 -8.48 20.20
C SER A 356 15.99 -7.24 20.96
N ASP A 357 16.22 -6.05 20.41
CA ASP A 357 16.10 -4.79 21.14
C ASP A 357 14.80 -4.06 20.79
N TYR A 358 14.22 -4.30 19.61
CA TYR A 358 13.04 -3.57 19.12
C TYR A 358 12.14 -4.44 18.22
N ASP A 359 10.83 -4.40 18.47
CA ASP A 359 9.81 -4.98 17.58
C ASP A 359 9.43 -4.06 16.41
N GLY A 360 9.73 -2.76 16.52
CA GLY A 360 9.39 -1.73 15.55
C GLY A 360 10.07 -0.39 15.86
N ASN A 361 10.06 0.53 14.88
CA ASN A 361 10.48 1.92 15.06
C ASN A 361 9.86 2.81 13.97
N ALA A 362 9.28 3.94 14.38
CA ALA A 362 8.86 5.03 13.54
C ALA A 362 9.86 6.20 13.60
N SER A 363 10.31 6.64 12.42
CA SER A 363 11.09 7.87 12.25
C SER A 363 10.32 8.87 11.37
N PRO A 364 9.42 9.70 11.95
CA PRO A 364 8.62 10.64 11.17
C PRO A 364 9.43 11.70 10.42
N ALA A 365 10.68 11.95 10.82
CA ALA A 365 11.59 12.90 10.19
C ALA A 365 12.00 12.50 8.76
N ARG A 366 11.88 11.21 8.40
CA ARG A 366 12.21 10.69 7.06
C ARG A 366 11.24 11.15 5.96
N ARG A 367 10.17 11.88 6.31
CA ARG A 367 9.26 12.51 5.34
C ARG A 367 9.91 13.66 4.56
N PHE A 368 10.95 14.29 5.11
CA PHE A 368 11.65 15.38 4.41
C PHE A 368 12.59 14.78 3.37
N LEU A 369 12.29 15.00 2.07
CA LEU A 369 12.97 14.51 0.85
C LEU A 369 12.49 13.17 0.26
N GLY A 370 11.36 12.60 0.69
CA GLY A 370 10.72 11.48 -0.02
C GLY A 370 11.45 10.12 0.01
N LEU A 371 12.70 10.04 0.47
CA LEU A 371 13.49 8.80 0.43
C LEU A 371 13.29 7.92 1.68
N GLY A 372 12.78 6.69 1.48
CA GLY A 372 12.80 5.60 2.46
C GLY A 372 11.49 5.29 3.19
N SER A 373 11.51 4.29 4.07
CA SER A 373 10.36 3.87 4.88
C SER A 373 10.28 4.65 6.20
N HIS A 374 9.06 5.08 6.55
CA HIS A 374 8.76 5.87 7.75
C HIS A 374 8.73 5.02 9.02
N ILE A 375 8.24 3.80 8.85
CA ILE A 375 8.05 2.82 9.92
C ILE A 375 8.79 1.56 9.51
N HIS A 376 9.56 0.99 10.43
CA HIS A 376 10.15 -0.32 10.29
C HIS A 376 9.48 -1.24 11.32
N ILE A 377 9.02 -2.40 10.89
CA ILE A 377 8.53 -3.47 11.77
C ILE A 377 9.51 -4.63 11.64
N PHE A 378 9.92 -5.21 12.76
CA PHE A 378 10.88 -6.32 12.86
C PHE A 378 10.22 -7.58 13.43
N ASN A 379 11.01 -8.64 13.61
CA ASN A 379 10.62 -9.86 14.32
C ASN A 379 9.42 -10.56 13.66
N PRO A 380 9.55 -11.05 12.42
CA PRO A 380 8.48 -11.79 11.73
C PRO A 380 8.05 -13.08 12.46
N GLN A 381 8.84 -13.54 13.44
CA GLN A 381 8.53 -14.69 14.29
C GLN A 381 7.59 -14.34 15.46
N ASN A 382 7.34 -13.06 15.72
CA ASN A 382 6.44 -12.64 16.79
C ASN A 382 5.02 -13.17 16.58
N PRO A 383 4.29 -13.47 17.66
CA PRO A 383 2.85 -13.68 17.57
C PRO A 383 2.14 -12.51 16.89
N ARG A 384 1.09 -12.79 16.13
CA ARG A 384 0.44 -11.87 15.19
C ARG A 384 -0.20 -10.71 15.93
N TYR A 385 -0.77 -10.98 17.10
CA TYR A 385 -1.30 -9.93 17.98
C TYR A 385 -0.21 -8.93 18.43
N ARG A 386 1.04 -9.36 18.61
CA ARG A 386 2.16 -8.45 18.97
C ARG A 386 2.59 -7.62 17.78
N THR A 387 2.82 -8.23 16.61
CA THR A 387 3.14 -7.47 15.39
C THR A 387 2.04 -6.47 15.03
N TYR A 388 0.77 -6.87 15.22
CA TYR A 388 -0.38 -6.00 15.04
C TYR A 388 -0.32 -4.80 15.99
N ALA A 389 -0.13 -5.05 17.28
CA ALA A 389 -0.01 -4.02 18.31
C ALA A 389 1.15 -3.05 18.03
N THR A 390 2.35 -3.58 17.76
CA THR A 390 3.52 -2.78 17.42
C THR A 390 3.26 -1.91 16.19
N THR A 391 2.62 -2.46 15.15
CA THR A 391 2.28 -1.66 13.96
C THR A 391 1.33 -0.50 14.31
N ILE A 392 0.34 -0.73 15.17
CA ILE A 392 -0.54 0.33 15.68
C ILE A 392 0.24 1.36 16.52
N HIS A 393 1.17 0.93 17.38
CA HIS A 393 2.04 1.80 18.18
C HIS A 393 2.83 2.76 17.28
N GLU A 394 3.51 2.23 16.25
CA GLU A 394 4.29 3.03 15.31
C GLU A 394 3.41 4.00 14.49
N LEU A 395 2.21 3.56 14.09
CA LEU A 395 1.23 4.44 13.45
C LEU A 395 0.69 5.50 14.43
N GLY A 396 0.68 5.22 15.73
CA GLY A 396 0.37 6.17 16.80
C GLY A 396 1.39 7.30 16.87
N HIS A 397 2.70 6.98 16.74
CA HIS A 397 3.74 7.99 16.58
C HIS A 397 3.54 8.82 15.30
N ALA A 398 3.24 8.18 14.17
CA ALA A 398 3.02 8.88 12.90
C ALA A 398 1.81 9.84 12.98
N SER A 399 0.70 9.41 13.59
CA SER A 399 -0.46 10.26 13.86
C SER A 399 -0.09 11.43 14.77
N HIS A 400 0.60 11.20 15.88
CA HIS A 400 1.06 12.26 16.78
C HIS A 400 1.94 13.30 16.10
N TRP A 401 2.88 12.85 15.27
CA TRP A 401 3.70 13.76 14.49
C TRP A 401 2.85 14.66 13.59
N SER A 402 1.80 14.12 12.96
CA SER A 402 0.87 14.87 12.09
C SER A 402 -0.02 15.88 12.82
N MET A 403 -0.26 15.68 14.12
CA MET A 403 -1.07 16.57 14.96
C MET A 403 -0.33 17.85 15.39
N SER A 404 1.00 17.84 15.27
CA SER A 404 1.89 18.92 15.73
C SER A 404 2.64 19.53 14.54
N SER A 405 3.28 20.70 14.70
CA SER A 405 4.08 21.35 13.64
C SER A 405 5.35 20.60 13.21
N GLY A 406 5.46 19.29 13.47
CA GLY A 406 6.65 18.45 13.26
C GLY A 406 7.82 18.78 14.20
N SER A 407 8.14 20.06 14.35
CA SER A 407 9.09 20.61 15.33
C SER A 407 8.63 20.42 16.77
N ASN A 408 7.32 20.42 17.02
CA ASN A 408 6.79 20.19 18.35
C ASN A 408 6.99 18.73 18.77
N PHE A 409 6.61 17.76 17.94
CA PHE A 409 6.85 16.34 18.18
C PHE A 409 8.32 15.99 18.43
N LYS A 410 9.26 16.53 17.62
CA LYS A 410 10.71 16.28 17.80
C LYS A 410 11.25 16.79 19.14
N ASN A 411 10.61 17.80 19.71
CA ASN A 411 11.00 18.43 20.97
C ASN A 411 10.11 17.99 22.15
N SER A 412 9.24 17.00 21.96
CA SER A 412 8.39 16.46 23.02
C SER A 412 9.18 15.50 23.91
N ASP A 413 8.82 15.46 25.19
CA ASP A 413 9.40 14.51 26.14
C ASP A 413 9.13 13.07 25.67
N LYS A 414 10.14 12.19 25.77
CA LYS A 414 10.01 10.77 25.38
C LYS A 414 8.81 10.09 26.07
N ILE A 415 8.58 10.40 27.34
CA ILE A 415 7.43 9.86 28.10
C ILE A 415 6.09 10.24 27.47
N VAL A 416 5.94 11.46 26.93
CA VAL A 416 4.72 11.90 26.25
C VAL A 416 4.53 11.14 24.94
N VAL A 417 5.59 11.07 24.12
CA VAL A 417 5.56 10.43 22.81
C VAL A 417 5.23 8.95 22.91
N GLU A 418 5.89 8.23 23.82
CA GLU A 418 5.73 6.78 24.02
C GLU A 418 4.43 6.43 24.73
N THR A 419 4.02 7.21 25.74
CA THR A 419 2.74 6.99 26.43
C THR A 419 1.57 7.14 25.49
N TRP A 420 1.60 8.15 24.61
CA TRP A 420 0.53 8.34 23.63
C TRP A 420 0.44 7.15 22.66
N ALA A 421 1.54 6.77 22.03
CA ALA A 421 1.58 5.64 21.10
C ALA A 421 1.12 4.34 21.77
N ARG A 422 1.55 4.11 23.02
CA ARG A 422 1.13 2.97 23.84
C ARG A 422 -0.37 2.98 24.16
N GLY A 423 -0.95 4.16 24.39
CA GLY A 423 -2.40 4.33 24.58
C GLY A 423 -3.21 3.99 23.34
N VAL A 424 -2.73 4.41 22.17
CA VAL A 424 -3.33 4.06 20.86
C VAL A 424 -3.21 2.56 20.59
N GLU A 425 -2.02 1.98 20.81
CA GLU A 425 -1.78 0.53 20.74
C GLU A 425 -2.82 -0.23 21.56
N TRP A 426 -2.92 0.07 22.85
CA TRP A 426 -3.86 -0.59 23.75
C TRP A 426 -5.30 -0.44 23.26
N SER A 427 -5.72 0.79 22.91
CA SER A 427 -7.11 1.10 22.58
C SER A 427 -7.60 0.45 21.28
N LEU A 428 -6.78 0.45 20.23
CA LEU A 428 -7.17 -0.11 18.93
C LEU A 428 -6.92 -1.62 18.88
N THR A 429 -5.84 -2.11 19.47
CA THR A 429 -5.54 -3.56 19.45
C THR A 429 -6.62 -4.36 20.19
N ARG A 430 -7.14 -3.85 21.31
CA ARG A 430 -8.22 -4.51 22.07
C ARG A 430 -9.56 -4.58 21.33
N MET A 431 -9.76 -3.80 20.27
CA MET A 431 -10.96 -3.92 19.42
C MET A 431 -10.91 -5.17 18.54
N VAL A 432 -9.73 -5.75 18.34
CA VAL A 432 -9.51 -6.97 17.56
C VAL A 432 -9.19 -8.15 18.46
N TYR A 433 -8.29 -7.96 19.43
CA TYR A 433 -7.89 -8.96 20.41
C TYR A 433 -8.43 -8.55 21.78
N THR A 434 -9.64 -9.00 22.13
CA THR A 434 -10.37 -8.49 23.31
C THR A 434 -9.68 -8.72 24.65
N ASP A 435 -8.76 -9.69 24.71
CA ASP A 435 -7.92 -10.03 25.87
C ASP A 435 -6.53 -9.38 25.81
N TYR A 436 -6.33 -8.40 24.92
CA TYR A 436 -5.04 -7.74 24.76
C TYR A 436 -4.69 -6.87 25.96
N GLU A 437 -3.50 -7.10 26.50
CA GLU A 437 -2.89 -6.27 27.54
C GLU A 437 -1.55 -5.76 27.05
N SER A 438 -1.29 -4.47 27.25
CA SER A 438 0.01 -3.88 27.01
C SER A 438 0.89 -3.99 28.27
N SER A 439 2.19 -4.15 28.06
CA SER A 439 3.18 -4.00 29.13
C SER A 439 3.50 -2.51 29.32
N TYR A 440 3.64 -2.09 30.57
CA TYR A 440 3.93 -0.71 30.93
C TYR A 440 5.17 -0.60 31.80
N ASN A 441 5.89 0.51 31.63
CA ASN A 441 6.93 0.96 32.55
C ASN A 441 6.71 2.43 32.92
N ARG A 442 7.17 2.79 34.11
CA ARG A 442 7.26 4.19 34.51
C ARG A 442 8.36 4.90 33.71
N LEU A 443 8.21 6.21 33.53
CA LEU A 443 9.13 7.13 32.85
C LEU A 443 9.20 7.04 31.31
N ARG A 444 8.56 6.06 30.66
CA ARG A 444 8.54 5.99 29.18
C ARG A 444 7.25 5.43 28.60
N TYR A 445 7.04 4.13 28.66
CA TYR A 445 5.87 3.44 28.08
C TYR A 445 4.78 3.27 29.14
N THR A 446 4.14 4.38 29.51
CA THR A 446 3.27 4.40 30.69
C THR A 446 1.84 3.93 30.38
N GLY A 447 1.13 3.50 31.43
CA GLY A 447 -0.29 3.13 31.35
C GLY A 447 -1.26 4.29 31.53
N MET A 448 -0.80 5.55 31.51
CA MET A 448 -1.62 6.71 31.81
C MET A 448 -2.88 6.82 30.94
N VAL A 449 -2.76 6.57 29.63
CA VAL A 449 -3.93 6.65 28.72
C VAL A 449 -4.95 5.55 29.04
N GLN A 450 -4.49 4.35 29.40
CA GLN A 450 -5.38 3.28 29.81
C GLN A 450 -6.11 3.65 31.12
N ASP A 451 -5.35 4.09 32.13
CA ASP A 451 -5.88 4.52 33.44
C ASP A 451 -6.96 5.60 33.29
N ALA A 452 -6.77 6.55 32.38
CA ALA A 452 -7.78 7.58 32.12
C ALA A 452 -9.13 7.04 31.59
N ILE A 453 -9.14 5.83 31.03
CA ILE A 453 -10.26 5.28 30.27
C ILE A 453 -10.94 4.11 31.01
N ASP A 454 -10.19 3.17 31.57
CA ASP A 454 -10.71 1.84 31.87
C ASP A 454 -11.17 1.60 33.32
N GLY A 455 -11.25 2.67 34.11
CA GLY A 455 -11.92 2.65 35.40
C GLY A 455 -10.97 2.42 36.58
N PHE A 456 -11.55 2.54 37.78
CA PHE A 456 -10.77 2.50 39.02
C PHE A 456 -10.22 1.11 39.30
N LYS A 457 -8.94 1.05 39.65
CA LYS A 457 -8.25 -0.20 40.00
C LYS A 457 -6.96 0.05 40.75
N THR A 458 -6.40 -1.00 41.33
CA THR A 458 -5.02 -0.96 41.80
C THR A 458 -4.09 -1.16 40.60
N ARG A 459 -3.32 -0.12 40.26
CA ARG A 459 -2.32 -0.19 39.20
C ARG A 459 -0.98 -0.51 39.83
N SER A 460 -0.35 -1.59 39.37
CA SER A 460 1.00 -2.00 39.76
C SER A 460 1.93 -1.94 38.57
N CYS A 461 3.14 -1.46 38.78
CA CYS A 461 4.20 -1.46 37.77
C CYS A 461 5.54 -1.80 38.44
N THR A 462 6.21 -2.82 37.91
CA THR A 462 7.48 -3.33 38.44
C THR A 462 8.69 -2.58 37.87
N TRP A 463 8.55 -1.98 36.70
CA TRP A 463 9.68 -1.54 35.90
C TRP A 463 9.66 -0.03 35.68
N TYR A 464 10.83 0.58 35.69
CA TYR A 464 11.00 1.96 35.23
C TYR A 464 12.14 2.06 34.21
N PHE A 465 11.97 2.96 33.25
CA PHE A 465 12.88 3.15 32.14
C PHE A 465 13.90 4.24 32.46
N THR A 466 15.18 4.01 32.17
CA THR A 466 16.20 5.06 32.04
C THR A 466 16.93 4.92 30.71
N ASP A 467 17.57 5.98 30.22
CA ASP A 467 18.38 5.88 28.99
C ASP A 467 19.56 4.89 29.13
N ALA A 468 20.00 4.59 30.35
CA ALA A 468 21.05 3.62 30.63
C ALA A 468 20.53 2.16 30.72
N ASN A 469 19.32 1.96 31.25
CA ASN A 469 18.72 0.62 31.37
C ASN A 469 17.19 0.69 31.23
N PRO A 470 16.60 -0.02 30.24
CA PRO A 470 15.15 -0.07 30.05
C PRO A 470 14.40 -0.88 31.12
N TRP A 471 15.08 -1.72 31.90
CA TRP A 471 14.47 -2.73 32.78
C TRP A 471 14.89 -2.61 34.24
N ASN A 472 14.84 -1.40 34.82
CA ASN A 472 15.13 -1.25 36.25
C ASN A 472 13.96 -1.76 37.09
N VAL A 473 14.25 -2.67 38.02
CA VAL A 473 13.24 -3.28 38.91
C VAL A 473 13.00 -2.36 40.10
N LEU A 474 11.79 -1.81 40.21
CA LEU A 474 11.29 -1.21 41.45
C LEU A 474 9.76 -1.39 41.50
N PRO A 475 9.20 -2.36 42.22
CA PRO A 475 7.76 -2.50 42.33
C PRO A 475 7.12 -1.29 43.00
N LYS A 476 6.14 -0.67 42.34
CA LYS A 476 5.21 0.27 42.99
C LYS A 476 3.79 0.00 42.54
N SER A 477 2.86 0.37 43.40
CA SER A 477 1.45 0.39 43.09
C SER A 477 0.80 1.69 43.56
N TYR A 478 -0.30 2.06 42.92
CA TYR A 478 -1.16 3.14 43.38
C TYR A 478 -2.63 2.77 43.12
N GLN A 479 -3.54 3.45 43.82
CA GLN A 479 -4.96 3.35 43.55
C GLN A 479 -5.30 4.33 42.42
N ASP A 480 -5.54 3.79 41.24
CA ASP A 480 -6.03 4.55 40.11
C ASP A 480 -7.51 4.89 40.34
N LYS A 481 -7.79 6.19 40.28
CA LYS A 481 -9.10 6.80 40.52
C LYS A 481 -9.51 7.72 39.38
N VAL A 482 -8.92 7.55 38.20
CA VAL A 482 -9.28 8.28 36.99
C VAL A 482 -10.16 7.38 36.12
N SER A 483 -11.20 7.95 35.49
CA SER A 483 -12.03 7.21 34.54
C SER A 483 -12.88 8.17 33.69
N GLY A 484 -13.58 7.63 32.70
CA GLY A 484 -14.62 8.37 31.98
C GLY A 484 -14.10 9.33 30.91
N TYR A 485 -12.80 9.36 30.64
CA TYR A 485 -12.27 9.99 29.44
C TYR A 485 -12.42 9.04 28.25
N THR A 486 -12.61 9.62 27.07
CA THR A 486 -12.44 8.92 25.79
C THR A 486 -11.02 9.09 25.29
N ILE A 487 -10.49 8.12 24.53
CA ILE A 487 -9.16 8.28 23.92
C ILE A 487 -9.08 9.53 23.02
N ARG A 488 -10.19 9.92 22.40
CA ARG A 488 -10.28 11.16 21.62
C ARG A 488 -10.03 12.42 22.46
N GLN A 489 -10.61 12.50 23.66
CA GLN A 489 -10.36 13.64 24.56
C GLN A 489 -8.89 13.69 24.98
N ILE A 490 -8.29 12.53 25.29
CA ILE A 490 -6.86 12.43 25.60
C ILE A 490 -5.99 12.90 24.41
N GLU A 491 -6.35 12.54 23.18
CA GLU A 491 -5.71 13.00 21.94
C GLU A 491 -5.81 14.52 21.75
N ASP A 492 -7.00 15.08 21.94
CA ASP A 492 -7.25 16.51 21.78
C ASP A 492 -6.49 17.35 22.82
N ALA A 493 -6.33 16.82 24.03
CA ALA A 493 -5.48 17.43 25.04
C ALA A 493 -3.98 17.37 24.67
N LEU A 494 -3.54 16.31 23.98
CA LEU A 494 -2.14 16.15 23.57
C LEU A 494 -1.72 17.16 22.49
N GLN A 495 -2.66 17.61 21.65
CA GLN A 495 -2.33 18.47 20.52
C GLN A 495 -1.49 19.70 20.93
N ASN A 496 -0.31 19.82 20.29
CA ASN A 496 0.71 20.85 20.54
C ASN A 496 1.39 20.84 21.93
N GLN A 497 1.15 19.81 22.74
CA GLN A 497 1.83 19.66 24.03
C GLN A 497 3.15 18.90 23.86
N LYS A 498 4.17 19.38 24.56
CA LYS A 498 5.53 18.80 24.51
C LYS A 498 5.90 18.07 25.78
N THR A 499 5.49 18.62 26.91
CA THR A 499 5.91 18.13 28.23
C THR A 499 4.80 17.36 28.92
N TRP A 500 5.21 16.46 29.83
CA TRP A 500 4.29 15.64 30.61
C TRP A 500 3.26 16.48 31.38
N ASP A 501 3.71 17.54 32.06
CA ASP A 501 2.83 18.43 32.81
C ASP A 501 1.95 19.30 31.91
N ALA A 502 2.44 19.74 30.75
CA ALA A 502 1.63 20.50 29.81
C ALA A 502 0.48 19.65 29.26
N TRP A 503 0.73 18.36 28.98
CA TRP A 503 -0.32 17.44 28.58
C TRP A 503 -1.36 17.23 29.68
N LYS A 504 -0.92 16.94 30.92
CA LYS A 504 -1.79 16.84 32.11
C LYS A 504 -2.70 18.05 32.26
N ASN A 505 -2.11 19.24 32.26
CA ASN A 505 -2.83 20.50 32.44
C ASN A 505 -3.81 20.76 31.28
N SER A 506 -3.42 20.37 30.06
CA SER A 506 -4.31 20.44 28.89
C SER A 506 -5.53 19.52 29.04
N ILE A 507 -5.39 18.33 29.63
CA ILE A 507 -6.53 17.44 29.91
C ILE A 507 -7.49 18.10 30.89
N ILE A 508 -6.96 18.58 32.03
CA ILE A 508 -7.74 19.23 33.10
C ILE A 508 -8.48 20.47 32.58
N THR A 509 -7.81 21.28 31.75
CA THR A 509 -8.38 22.56 31.30
C THR A 509 -9.38 22.43 30.16
N LYS A 510 -9.23 21.40 29.30
CA LYS A 510 -10.11 21.24 28.12
C LYS A 510 -11.38 20.46 28.40
N PHE A 511 -11.40 19.57 29.38
CA PHE A 511 -12.50 18.65 29.59
C PHE A 511 -12.93 18.63 31.04
N ASN A 512 -14.22 18.88 31.27
CA ASN A 512 -14.83 18.64 32.57
C ASN A 512 -15.05 17.13 32.76
N ASN A 513 -14.40 16.54 33.75
CA ASN A 513 -14.59 15.13 34.10
C ASN A 513 -14.65 14.97 35.63
N PRO A 514 -15.62 14.21 36.18
CA PRO A 514 -15.76 14.02 37.63
C PRO A 514 -14.53 13.48 38.37
N THR A 515 -13.57 12.91 37.64
CA THR A 515 -12.35 12.29 38.17
C THR A 515 -11.07 13.10 37.89
N GLU A 516 -11.19 14.29 37.29
CA GLU A 516 -10.05 15.14 36.91
C GLU A 516 -9.13 15.48 38.09
N SER A 517 -9.68 15.62 39.30
CA SER A 517 -8.90 15.90 40.51
C SER A 517 -7.89 14.80 40.86
N ASN A 518 -8.06 13.60 40.30
CA ASN A 518 -7.18 12.46 40.53
C ASN A 518 -6.07 12.33 39.47
N LEU A 519 -6.11 13.12 38.38
CA LEU A 519 -5.11 13.06 37.30
C LEU A 519 -3.69 13.33 37.81
N GLU A 520 -3.52 14.20 38.80
CA GLU A 520 -2.21 14.50 39.39
C GLU A 520 -1.54 13.23 39.95
N ALA A 521 -2.31 12.39 40.64
CA ALA A 521 -1.80 11.14 41.23
C ALA A 521 -1.38 10.15 40.14
N THR A 522 -2.19 9.99 39.09
CA THR A 522 -1.88 9.13 37.94
C THR A 522 -0.63 9.59 37.20
N PHE A 523 -0.55 10.87 36.84
CA PHE A 523 0.62 11.43 36.15
C PHE A 523 1.88 11.36 37.00
N SER A 524 1.77 11.59 38.32
CA SER A 524 2.88 11.46 39.26
C SER A 524 3.37 10.02 39.35
N PHE A 525 2.47 9.04 39.50
CA PHE A 525 2.84 7.63 39.56
C PHE A 525 3.66 7.20 38.34
N TRP A 526 3.23 7.57 37.14
CA TRP A 526 3.90 7.19 35.90
C TRP A 526 5.21 7.94 35.65
N ASN A 527 5.42 9.11 36.27
CA ASN A 527 6.61 9.94 36.12
C ASN A 527 7.62 9.81 37.29
N MET A 528 7.55 8.72 38.06
CA MET A 528 8.49 8.44 39.15
C MET A 528 9.28 7.16 38.92
N GLN A 529 10.51 7.12 39.44
CA GLN A 529 11.30 5.89 39.51
C GLN A 529 10.59 4.82 40.32
#